data_AF-A0A9D7F6N0-F1
#
_entry.id   AF-A0A9D7F6N0-F1
#
_cell.length_a   1.000
_cell.length_b   1.000
_cell.length_c   1.000
_cell.angle_alpha   90.00
_cell.angle_beta   90.00
_cell.angle_gamma   90.00
#
_symmetry.space_group_name_H-M   'P 1'
#
loop_
_entity.id
_entity.type
_entity.pdbx_description
1 polymer ?
#
loop_
_entity_poly.entity_id
_entity_poly.type
_entity_poly.pdbx_seq_one_letter_code
_entity_poly.pdbx_strand_id
1 'polypeptide(L)'
;MKLLNQLLITGLLFFTTNLNAQNVAINNDGATPDASAMLEVTSQEKGFLPPRMRTIMRLAIVSPATGLMVYDTDTQSYWYRGVSSWIELSDYNNGHWETNNQVFPVNRNRYFVGISNSNIYNPSTYGVLGLMKVHMQSDNVEDVLSIQRRTSGVPQNGIGSGIVFRTELNDQIMTTSGRISSILENVNTVANKRTALRFQVLGPNDLSDNNLYFNLDGLSVGSHLPAASMLDVKGTISLTDEINNPSKTGTANLLPVCYGNVESDGTVNTGSNNFSIDKTGVGRYVITISSHTFHYQTYLATVTPSFVSTPRIAVTTSFNGDLIVRVFDITGNLIDCNFNFVVHRP
;
A
#
# COMPACT_ATOMS: atom_id res chain seq x y z
N MET A 1 45.41 68.17 85.86
CA MET A 1 44.36 67.12 85.77
C MET A 1 43.13 67.55 84.97
N LYS A 2 42.60 68.78 85.07
CA LYS A 2 41.41 69.22 84.29
C LYS A 2 41.58 69.13 82.76
N LEU A 3 42.76 69.46 82.24
CA LEU A 3 43.10 69.36 80.81
C LEU A 3 43.13 67.90 80.29
N LEU A 4 43.49 66.92 81.13
CA LEU A 4 43.55 65.51 80.73
C LEU A 4 42.15 64.90 80.62
N ASN A 5 41.24 65.23 81.56
CA ASN A 5 39.84 64.80 81.48
C ASN A 5 39.10 65.46 80.31
N GLN A 6 39.43 66.71 79.97
CA GLN A 6 38.87 67.37 78.78
C GLN A 6 39.38 66.74 77.48
N LEU A 7 40.66 66.34 77.41
CA LEU A 7 41.18 65.62 76.25
C LEU A 7 40.55 64.22 76.12
N LEU A 8 40.29 63.53 77.23
CA LEU A 8 39.65 62.21 77.22
C LEU A 8 38.18 62.28 76.77
N ILE A 9 37.43 63.27 77.24
CA ILE A 9 36.02 63.48 76.85
C ILE A 9 35.92 63.92 75.39
N THR A 10 36.83 64.79 74.93
CA THR A 10 36.89 65.21 73.51
C THR A 10 37.27 64.02 72.62
N GLY A 11 38.24 63.18 73.02
CA GLY A 11 38.62 61.98 72.28
C GLY A 11 37.50 60.93 72.19
N LEU A 12 36.68 60.79 73.22
CA LEU A 12 35.54 59.86 73.24
C LEU A 12 34.38 60.33 72.35
N LEU A 13 34.22 61.64 72.17
CA LEU A 13 33.23 62.24 71.26
C LEU A 13 33.62 62.17 69.77
N PHE A 14 34.90 61.93 69.45
CA PHE A 14 35.40 61.75 68.08
C PHE A 14 35.43 60.30 67.59
N PHE A 15 35.02 59.33 68.43
CA PHE A 15 34.69 57.97 67.98
C PHE A 15 33.25 57.95 67.43
N THR A 16 32.99 58.71 66.37
CA THR A 16 31.77 58.50 65.57
C THR A 16 31.99 57.26 64.72
N THR A 17 31.43 56.12 65.14
CA THR A 17 31.31 54.93 64.30
C THR A 17 30.64 55.32 62.99
N ASN A 18 31.19 54.89 61.84
CA ASN A 18 30.52 55.02 60.55
C ASN A 18 29.12 54.41 60.66
N LEU A 19 28.09 55.25 60.73
CA LEU A 19 26.70 54.80 60.60
C LEU A 19 26.53 54.40 59.13
N ASN A 20 26.63 53.11 58.84
CA ASN A 20 26.25 52.61 57.53
C ASN A 20 24.76 52.92 57.33
N ALA A 21 24.40 53.50 56.19
CA ALA A 21 23.01 53.68 55.81
C ALA A 21 22.30 52.32 55.91
N GLN A 22 21.22 52.26 56.69
CA GLN A 22 20.41 51.05 56.81
C GLN A 22 19.44 50.99 55.64
N ASN A 23 19.17 49.78 55.15
CA ASN A 23 18.03 49.50 54.29
C ASN A 23 16.75 50.04 54.97
N VAL A 24 15.85 50.64 54.20
CA VAL A 24 14.61 51.22 54.74
C VAL A 24 13.52 50.16 54.74
N ALA A 25 12.94 49.87 55.89
CA ALA A 25 11.71 49.08 56.00
C ALA A 25 10.53 49.98 56.38
N ILE A 26 9.41 49.80 55.71
CA ILE A 26 8.11 50.34 56.09
C ILE A 26 7.20 49.15 56.37
N ASN A 27 7.10 48.76 57.65
CA ASN A 27 6.28 47.66 58.12
C ASN A 27 5.73 47.95 59.53
N ASN A 28 4.82 47.09 60.00
CA ASN A 28 4.17 47.24 61.31
C ASN A 28 4.77 46.33 62.39
N ASP A 29 5.63 45.39 62.01
CA ASP A 29 6.18 44.33 62.87
C ASP A 29 7.66 44.55 63.24
N GLY A 30 8.30 45.57 62.68
CA GLY A 30 9.70 45.88 62.93
C GLY A 30 10.66 44.87 62.30
N ALA A 31 10.20 44.05 61.36
CA ALA A 31 11.06 43.12 60.64
C ALA A 31 12.19 43.87 59.92
N THR A 32 13.40 43.29 59.95
CA THR A 32 14.51 43.81 59.16
C THR A 32 14.20 43.62 57.67
N PRO A 33 14.39 44.65 56.82
CA PRO A 33 14.21 44.49 55.39
C PRO A 33 15.19 43.46 54.85
N ASP A 34 14.83 42.82 53.75
CA ASP A 34 15.70 41.90 53.02
C ASP A 34 17.03 42.58 52.69
N ALA A 35 18.13 41.84 52.86
CA ALA A 35 19.47 42.37 52.66
C ALA A 35 19.69 42.89 51.23
N SER A 36 18.93 42.41 50.25
CA SER A 36 18.98 42.85 48.85
C SER A 36 18.12 44.09 48.55
N ALA A 37 17.23 44.51 49.46
CA ALA A 37 16.30 45.61 49.24
C ALA A 37 16.74 46.90 49.93
N MET A 38 16.93 47.98 49.17
CA MET A 38 17.15 49.31 49.76
C MET A 38 15.86 49.89 50.40
N LEU A 39 14.69 49.49 49.87
CA LEU A 39 13.37 49.80 50.42
C LEU A 39 12.49 48.55 50.37
N GLU A 40 11.97 48.12 51.52
CA GLU A 40 10.94 47.09 51.62
C GLU A 40 9.68 47.66 52.28
N VAL A 41 8.51 47.41 51.68
CA VAL A 41 7.22 47.81 52.22
C VAL A 41 6.39 46.56 52.45
N THR A 42 6.07 46.27 53.71
CA THR A 42 5.33 45.06 54.09
C THR A 42 4.05 45.44 54.82
N SER A 43 2.91 45.07 54.25
CA SER A 43 1.60 45.27 54.84
C SER A 43 0.64 44.18 54.38
N GLN A 44 -0.22 43.71 55.28
CA GLN A 44 -1.30 42.77 54.96
C GLN A 44 -2.60 43.48 54.51
N GLU A 45 -2.71 44.79 54.79
CA GLU A 45 -3.95 45.56 54.60
C GLU A 45 -3.79 46.75 53.64
N LYS A 46 -2.55 47.18 53.36
CA LYS A 46 -2.26 48.38 52.54
C LYS A 46 -1.35 48.03 51.37
N GLY A 47 -1.55 48.70 50.24
CA GLY A 47 -0.70 48.58 49.06
C GLY A 47 0.29 49.72 48.90
N PHE A 48 1.22 49.58 47.97
CA PHE A 48 2.05 50.69 47.50
C PHE A 48 1.34 51.46 46.40
N LEU A 49 1.12 52.75 46.62
CA LEU A 49 0.56 53.65 45.61
C LEU A 49 1.70 54.50 45.01
N PRO A 50 2.18 54.18 43.79
CA PRO A 50 3.22 54.99 43.16
C PRO A 50 2.72 56.39 42.81
N PRO A 51 3.62 57.34 42.49
CA PRO A 51 3.23 58.66 42.00
C PRO A 51 2.20 58.56 40.86
N ARG A 52 1.08 59.27 41.02
CA ARG A 52 -0.02 59.32 40.05
C ARG A 52 0.06 60.62 39.27
N MET A 53 0.00 60.54 37.96
CA MET A 53 0.08 61.72 37.09
C MET A 53 -0.60 61.49 35.75
N ARG A 54 -0.95 62.57 35.05
CA ARG A 54 -1.48 62.53 33.68
C ARG A 54 -0.40 62.15 32.67
N THR A 55 -0.77 61.65 31.50
CA THR A 55 0.19 61.29 30.44
C THR A 55 1.10 62.45 30.08
N ILE A 56 0.54 63.66 29.99
CA ILE A 56 1.33 64.86 29.71
C ILE A 56 2.41 65.14 30.77
N MET A 57 2.13 64.83 32.04
CA MET A 57 3.06 65.04 33.15
C MET A 57 4.14 63.97 33.17
N ARG A 58 3.77 62.70 32.91
CA ARG A 58 4.72 61.59 32.75
C ARG A 58 5.72 61.85 31.63
N LEU A 59 5.23 62.30 30.48
CA LEU A 59 6.07 62.62 29.32
C LEU A 59 6.94 63.87 29.54
N ALA A 60 6.53 64.77 30.45
CA ALA A 60 7.29 65.97 30.80
C ALA A 60 8.41 65.74 31.83
N ILE A 61 8.54 64.53 32.41
CA ILE A 61 9.67 64.21 33.29
C ILE A 61 10.96 64.27 32.46
N VAL A 62 11.86 65.19 32.81
CA VAL A 62 13.16 65.35 32.17
C VAL A 62 14.11 64.27 32.67
N SER A 63 14.74 63.55 31.74
CA SER A 63 15.72 62.48 32.04
C SER A 63 15.25 61.45 33.08
N PRO A 64 14.10 60.78 32.88
CA PRO A 64 13.59 59.79 33.82
C PRO A 64 14.58 58.60 33.91
N ALA A 65 14.88 58.16 35.13
CA ALA A 65 15.73 57.00 35.36
C ALA A 65 15.09 55.72 34.80
N THR A 66 15.89 54.85 34.18
CA THR A 66 15.44 53.50 33.79
C THR A 66 14.92 52.74 35.01
N GLY A 67 13.73 52.17 34.92
CA GLY A 67 13.03 51.52 36.03
C GLY A 67 12.08 52.42 36.82
N LEU A 68 12.06 53.74 36.58
CA LEU A 68 11.09 54.65 37.21
C LEU A 68 9.66 54.21 36.88
N MET A 69 8.84 53.99 37.90
CA MET A 69 7.46 53.52 37.77
C MET A 69 6.47 54.59 38.24
N VAL A 70 5.41 54.80 37.46
CA VAL A 70 4.32 55.72 37.76
C VAL A 70 2.98 55.08 37.40
N TYR A 71 1.90 55.57 38.00
CA TYR A 71 0.55 55.27 37.54
C TYR A 71 0.04 56.44 36.70
N ASP A 72 -0.29 56.16 35.45
CA ASP A 72 -0.78 57.16 34.52
C ASP A 72 -2.31 57.23 34.57
N THR A 73 -2.84 58.38 34.97
CA THR A 73 -4.28 58.54 35.19
C THR A 73 -5.09 58.75 33.91
N ASP A 74 -4.47 59.13 32.79
CA ASP A 74 -5.19 59.28 31.52
C ASP A 74 -5.35 57.91 30.83
N THR A 75 -4.30 57.06 30.87
CA THR A 75 -4.34 55.68 30.33
C THR A 75 -4.90 54.65 31.31
N GLN A 76 -5.03 55.01 32.59
CA GLN A 76 -5.50 54.14 33.67
C GLN A 76 -4.67 52.86 33.84
N SER A 77 -3.36 52.97 33.62
CA SER A 77 -2.43 51.83 33.66
C SER A 77 -1.11 52.21 34.31
N TYR A 78 -0.36 51.18 34.71
CA TYR A 78 1.00 51.35 35.22
C TYR A 78 1.97 51.54 34.06
N TRP A 79 2.94 52.43 34.23
CA TRP A 79 4.00 52.65 33.25
C TRP A 79 5.34 52.67 33.94
N TYR A 80 6.35 52.10 33.28
CA TYR A 80 7.73 52.21 33.72
C TYR A 80 8.62 52.77 32.62
N ARG A 81 9.71 53.41 33.02
CA ARG A 81 10.72 53.91 32.08
C ARG A 81 11.64 52.77 31.66
N GLY A 82 11.55 52.33 30.41
CA GLY A 82 12.58 51.51 29.77
C GLY A 82 13.81 52.33 29.37
N VAL A 83 14.78 51.71 28.70
CA VAL A 83 16.07 52.34 28.35
C VAL A 83 15.88 53.63 27.52
N SER A 84 14.90 53.65 26.61
CA SER A 84 14.68 54.78 25.69
C SER A 84 13.24 55.31 25.66
N SER A 85 12.28 54.58 26.20
CA SER A 85 10.85 54.92 26.13
C SER A 85 10.10 54.59 27.40
N TRP A 86 8.93 55.21 27.56
CA TRP A 86 7.92 54.75 28.51
C TRP A 86 7.29 53.46 27.98
N ILE A 87 7.20 52.44 28.82
CA ILE A 87 6.58 51.15 28.50
C ILE A 87 5.35 50.99 29.41
N GLU A 88 4.21 50.71 28.79
CA GLU A 88 2.99 50.39 29.50
C GLU A 88 3.08 48.98 30.08
N LEU A 89 2.72 48.83 31.33
CA LEU A 89 2.49 47.54 31.98
C LEU A 89 0.99 47.25 31.89
N SER A 90 0.52 46.95 30.68
CA SER A 90 -0.86 46.55 30.40
C SER A 90 -0.95 45.05 30.10
N ASP A 91 -1.98 44.38 30.62
CA ASP A 91 -2.38 43.01 30.24
C ASP A 91 -3.17 42.99 28.91
N TYR A 92 -2.86 43.88 27.97
CA TYR A 92 -3.72 44.10 26.81
C TYR A 92 -3.31 43.26 25.58
N ASN A 93 -3.96 42.10 25.43
CA ASN A 93 -4.43 41.53 24.16
C ASN A 93 -3.43 41.34 22.99
N ASN A 94 -2.15 41.06 23.26
CA ASN A 94 -1.23 40.59 22.21
C ASN A 94 -1.15 39.06 22.17
N GLY A 95 -2.18 38.44 21.59
CA GLY A 95 -2.06 37.12 20.94
C GLY A 95 -1.63 35.93 21.82
N HIS A 96 -1.96 35.93 23.10
CA HIS A 96 -1.87 34.71 23.89
C HIS A 96 -3.06 33.82 23.52
N TRP A 97 -2.78 32.56 23.20
CA TRP A 97 -3.82 31.55 23.03
C TRP A 97 -4.33 31.21 24.43
N GLU A 98 -5.42 31.84 24.84
CA GLU A 98 -6.07 31.54 26.12
C GLU A 98 -7.01 30.35 25.96
N THR A 99 -6.63 29.22 26.57
CA THR A 99 -7.61 28.22 26.99
C THR A 99 -7.48 28.05 28.50
N ASN A 100 -8.56 28.34 29.23
CA ASN A 100 -8.73 28.06 30.66
C ASN A 100 -7.55 28.45 31.57
N ASN A 101 -7.29 29.75 31.70
CA ASN A 101 -6.61 30.33 32.88
C ASN A 101 -5.15 29.88 33.12
N GLN A 102 -4.44 29.41 32.08
CA GLN A 102 -2.99 29.21 32.12
C GLN A 102 -2.31 30.09 31.08
N VAL A 103 -1.69 31.17 31.55
CA VAL A 103 -0.85 32.05 30.73
C VAL A 103 0.46 31.31 30.45
N PHE A 104 0.67 30.88 29.21
CA PHE A 104 1.98 30.39 28.77
C PHE A 104 2.80 31.59 28.30
N PRO A 105 3.87 31.99 29.01
CA PRO A 105 4.71 33.10 28.59
C PRO A 105 5.40 32.71 27.28
N VAL A 106 5.09 33.43 26.19
CA VAL A 106 5.76 33.25 24.90
C VAL A 106 7.14 33.90 25.01
N ASN A 107 8.09 33.16 25.60
CA ASN A 107 9.48 33.54 25.47
C ASN A 107 9.89 33.39 24.00
N ARG A 108 10.72 34.31 23.50
CA ARG A 108 11.15 34.36 22.08
C ARG A 108 11.99 33.16 21.62
N ASN A 109 12.06 32.08 22.39
CA ASN A 109 12.82 30.87 22.05
C ASN A 109 12.31 29.64 22.83
N ARG A 110 11.38 28.91 22.19
CA ARG A 110 11.37 27.44 21.97
C ARG A 110 10.02 26.74 22.25
N TYR A 111 9.57 26.04 21.20
CA TYR A 111 8.58 24.95 21.12
C TYR A 111 7.12 25.24 21.47
N PHE A 112 6.32 25.41 20.41
CA PHE A 112 4.87 25.28 20.43
C PHE A 112 4.47 23.81 20.31
N VAL A 113 3.55 23.34 21.16
CA VAL A 113 2.64 22.24 20.78
C VAL A 113 1.50 22.89 20.02
N GLY A 114 1.71 23.14 18.73
CA GLY A 114 0.62 23.42 17.83
C GLY A 114 -0.09 22.10 17.54
N ILE A 115 -1.39 22.02 17.81
CA ILE A 115 -2.27 21.10 17.07
C ILE A 115 -2.44 21.67 15.67
N SER A 116 -1.40 21.51 14.84
CA SER A 116 -1.48 21.76 13.40
C SER A 116 -1.32 20.43 12.66
N ASN A 117 -1.95 20.34 11.51
CA ASN A 117 -1.91 19.21 10.59
C ASN A 117 -0.55 19.00 9.88
N SER A 118 0.56 19.43 10.48
CA SER A 118 1.90 19.44 9.88
C SER A 118 2.98 18.98 10.88
N ASN A 119 3.80 18.03 10.45
CA ASN A 119 4.75 17.25 11.25
C ASN A 119 5.71 18.08 12.13
N ILE A 120 5.75 17.78 13.42
CA ILE A 120 6.72 18.31 14.39
C ILE A 120 8.03 17.50 14.29
N TYR A 121 9.10 18.10 13.75
CA TYR A 121 10.45 17.52 13.79
C TYR A 121 11.12 17.86 15.13
N ASN A 122 11.53 16.84 15.89
CA ASN A 122 12.32 17.03 17.11
C ASN A 122 13.69 16.32 16.97
N PRO A 123 14.81 17.03 16.90
CA PRO A 123 16.12 16.42 17.01
C PRO A 123 16.48 16.25 18.49
N SER A 124 16.49 14.98 18.89
CA SER A 124 17.41 14.38 19.85
C SER A 124 17.07 14.44 21.36
N THR A 125 16.92 13.21 21.89
CA THR A 125 17.52 12.74 23.16
C THR A 125 16.59 12.66 24.38
N TYR A 126 15.90 11.51 24.42
CA TYR A 126 15.33 10.76 25.56
C TYR A 126 14.04 11.25 26.23
N GLY A 127 12.92 10.64 25.81
CA GLY A 127 11.65 10.66 26.54
C GLY A 127 10.46 10.39 25.63
N VAL A 128 10.34 9.17 25.11
CA VAL A 128 9.16 8.73 24.34
C VAL A 128 7.95 8.72 25.27
N LEU A 129 7.03 9.68 25.11
CA LEU A 129 5.68 9.59 25.66
C LEU A 129 4.67 10.11 24.65
N GLY A 130 3.83 9.20 24.18
CA GLY A 130 2.58 9.53 23.49
C GLY A 130 2.71 9.69 21.98
N LEU A 131 2.98 8.59 21.27
CA LEU A 131 2.54 8.45 19.88
C LEU A 131 1.02 8.72 19.85
N MET A 132 0.59 9.86 19.31
CA MET A 132 -0.77 9.98 18.82
C MET A 132 -0.92 8.93 17.72
N LYS A 133 -1.54 7.79 18.03
CA LYS A 133 -2.04 6.89 16.99
C LYS A 133 -3.15 7.64 16.27
N VAL A 134 -2.82 8.25 15.15
CA VAL A 134 -3.84 8.62 14.18
C VAL A 134 -4.43 7.31 13.66
N HIS A 135 -5.65 7.00 14.07
CA HIS A 135 -6.45 6.00 13.37
C HIS A 135 -6.96 6.66 12.08
N MET A 136 -6.17 6.57 11.01
CA MET A 136 -6.67 6.90 9.67
C MET A 136 -7.28 5.63 9.09
N GLN A 137 -8.61 5.48 9.20
CA GLN A 137 -9.32 4.57 8.32
C GLN A 137 -9.47 5.28 6.97
N SER A 138 -8.43 5.19 6.15
CA SER A 138 -8.56 5.38 4.71
C SER A 138 -8.78 3.99 4.13
N ASP A 139 -10.03 3.60 3.92
CA ASP A 139 -10.37 2.31 3.28
C ASP A 139 -9.98 2.27 1.79
N ASN A 140 -9.32 3.30 1.26
CA ASN A 140 -8.70 3.27 -0.05
C ASN A 140 -7.19 3.56 0.09
N VAL A 141 -6.40 2.49 0.11
CA VAL A 141 -5.00 2.56 -0.27
C VAL A 141 -4.96 2.34 -1.78
N GLU A 142 -5.08 3.41 -2.56
CA GLU A 142 -4.72 3.36 -3.98
C GLU A 142 -3.19 3.40 -4.07
N ASP A 143 -2.60 2.27 -4.46
CA ASP A 143 -1.18 2.05 -4.79
C ASP A 143 -0.15 2.20 -3.64
N VAL A 144 0.14 1.08 -2.94
CA VAL A 144 1.31 1.00 -2.03
C VAL A 144 2.64 1.10 -2.79
N LEU A 145 2.66 0.78 -4.10
CA LEU A 145 3.81 1.00 -4.98
C LEU A 145 3.34 1.16 -6.44
N SER A 146 3.20 2.38 -6.92
CA SER A 146 3.00 2.68 -8.34
C SER A 146 4.35 2.88 -9.04
N ILE A 147 4.63 2.11 -10.09
CA ILE A 147 5.77 2.35 -10.98
C ILE A 147 5.22 2.83 -12.32
N GLN A 148 5.06 4.15 -12.43
CA GLN A 148 4.59 4.80 -13.65
C GLN A 148 5.75 5.52 -14.33
N ARG A 149 6.08 5.15 -15.58
CA ARG A 149 7.02 5.92 -16.40
C ARG A 149 6.23 6.65 -17.51
N ARG A 150 6.00 7.95 -17.34
CA ARG A 150 5.40 8.80 -18.39
C ARG A 150 6.48 9.16 -19.40
N THR A 151 6.37 8.68 -20.63
CA THR A 151 7.21 9.13 -21.74
C THR A 151 6.45 10.12 -22.60
N SER A 152 7.03 11.28 -22.88
CA SER A 152 6.54 12.19 -23.93
C SER A 152 7.15 11.74 -25.28
N GLY A 153 6.51 10.80 -25.97
CA GLY A 153 6.96 10.34 -27.29
C GLY A 153 6.42 8.97 -27.68
N VAL A 154 6.37 8.70 -28.99
CA VAL A 154 5.93 7.42 -29.56
C VAL A 154 7.01 6.36 -29.26
N PRO A 155 6.74 5.30 -28.48
CA PRO A 155 7.74 4.29 -28.16
C PRO A 155 7.98 3.39 -29.38
N GLN A 156 9.19 3.39 -29.95
CA GLN A 156 9.54 2.47 -31.05
C GLN A 156 10.14 1.14 -30.59
N ASN A 157 10.49 0.99 -29.31
CA ASN A 157 10.94 -0.28 -28.72
C ASN A 157 10.39 -0.36 -27.29
N GLY A 158 9.87 -1.53 -26.90
CA GLY A 158 9.12 -1.76 -25.66
C GLY A 158 9.81 -1.18 -24.42
N ILE A 159 9.09 -0.33 -23.69
CA ILE A 159 9.56 0.30 -22.45
C ILE A 159 8.94 -0.47 -21.28
N GLY A 160 9.74 -1.23 -20.55
CA GLY A 160 9.33 -1.97 -19.35
C GLY A 160 9.52 -1.17 -18.06
N SER A 161 8.55 -1.23 -17.16
CA SER A 161 8.72 -0.87 -15.75
C SER A 161 8.69 -2.17 -14.92
N GLY A 162 9.60 -2.32 -13.96
CA GLY A 162 9.74 -3.57 -13.22
C GLY A 162 10.28 -3.36 -11.82
N ILE A 163 9.85 -4.20 -10.89
CA ILE A 163 10.41 -4.30 -9.54
C ILE A 163 11.53 -5.34 -9.61
N VAL A 164 12.77 -4.94 -9.31
CA VAL A 164 13.92 -5.85 -9.25
C VAL A 164 14.35 -5.96 -7.80
N PHE A 165 14.23 -7.16 -7.23
CA PHE A 165 14.84 -7.48 -5.95
C PHE A 165 16.25 -8.02 -6.22
N ARG A 166 17.26 -7.51 -5.52
CA ARG A 166 18.66 -7.97 -5.61
C ARG A 166 19.19 -8.17 -4.20
N THR A 167 19.96 -9.23 -3.98
CA THR A 167 20.81 -9.36 -2.80
C THR A 167 22.23 -9.51 -3.28
N GLU A 168 23.09 -8.61 -2.83
CA GLU A 168 24.52 -8.66 -3.09
C GLU A 168 25.19 -9.32 -1.88
N LEU A 169 25.92 -10.41 -2.12
CA LEU A 169 26.90 -10.94 -1.18
C LEU A 169 28.22 -11.07 -1.94
N ASN A 170 29.23 -10.30 -1.53
CA ASN A 170 30.59 -10.38 -2.04
C ASN A 170 30.73 -10.23 -3.58
N ASP A 171 30.13 -9.19 -4.16
CA ASP A 171 30.30 -8.82 -5.58
C ASP A 171 29.97 -9.93 -6.61
N GLN A 172 29.19 -10.94 -6.22
CA GLN A 172 28.70 -11.98 -7.12
C GLN A 172 27.17 -11.91 -7.22
N ILE A 173 26.65 -11.86 -8.44
CA ILE A 173 25.20 -11.81 -8.72
C ILE A 173 24.60 -13.18 -8.42
N MET A 174 23.92 -13.34 -7.27
CA MET A 174 23.06 -14.50 -7.02
C MET A 174 21.67 -14.24 -7.58
N THR A 175 21.24 -15.07 -8.53
CA THR A 175 19.96 -15.00 -9.27
C THR A 175 18.74 -15.50 -8.48
N THR A 176 18.71 -15.34 -7.16
CA THR A 176 17.47 -15.57 -6.40
C THR A 176 17.37 -14.63 -5.21
N SER A 177 16.89 -13.42 -5.49
CA SER A 177 16.32 -12.57 -4.46
C SER A 177 15.13 -11.87 -5.06
N GLY A 178 13.94 -12.16 -4.53
CA GLY A 178 12.66 -11.67 -5.04
C GLY A 178 11.65 -12.77 -5.35
N ARG A 179 11.00 -13.31 -4.32
CA ARG A 179 9.77 -14.08 -4.51
C ARG A 179 8.59 -13.15 -4.24
N ILE A 180 7.80 -12.84 -5.27
CA ILE A 180 6.45 -12.30 -5.07
C ILE A 180 5.58 -13.50 -4.66
N SER A 181 5.54 -13.81 -3.35
CA SER A 181 4.92 -15.04 -2.86
C SER A 181 3.39 -15.03 -2.98
N SER A 182 2.75 -13.84 -3.02
CA SER A 182 1.31 -13.66 -3.22
C SER A 182 0.97 -12.17 -3.12
N ILE A 183 0.21 -11.60 -4.06
CA ILE A 183 -0.26 -10.20 -3.96
C ILE A 183 -1.59 -10.11 -3.19
N LEU A 184 -2.37 -11.20 -3.06
CA LEU A 184 -3.67 -11.18 -2.36
C LEU A 184 -3.88 -12.47 -1.54
N GLU A 185 -3.50 -12.46 -0.26
CA GLU A 185 -4.15 -13.33 0.73
C GLU A 185 -5.47 -12.65 1.12
N ASN A 186 -6.56 -13.08 0.49
CA ASN A 186 -7.88 -12.61 0.89
C ASN A 186 -8.25 -13.31 2.20
N VAL A 187 -8.04 -12.64 3.34
CA VAL A 187 -8.57 -13.10 4.63
C VAL A 187 -10.06 -12.72 4.66
N ASN A 188 -10.91 -13.55 4.05
CA ASN A 188 -12.33 -13.54 4.40
C ASN A 188 -12.97 -14.93 4.28
N THR A 189 -13.68 -15.28 5.34
CA THR A 189 -14.06 -16.62 5.80
C THR A 189 -15.32 -17.19 5.13
N VAL A 190 -15.37 -17.32 3.80
CA VAL A 190 -16.46 -18.10 3.18
C VAL A 190 -16.05 -18.85 1.90
N ALA A 191 -15.93 -20.16 2.05
CA ALA A 191 -16.02 -21.30 1.10
C ALA A 191 -15.40 -21.27 -0.33
N ASN A 192 -14.94 -20.17 -0.92
CA ASN A 192 -14.40 -20.17 -2.29
C ASN A 192 -13.11 -19.35 -2.40
N LYS A 193 -11.99 -19.96 -2.01
CA LYS A 193 -10.65 -19.35 -2.08
C LYS A 193 -10.10 -19.42 -3.52
N ARG A 194 -9.95 -18.28 -4.19
CA ARG A 194 -9.08 -18.15 -5.37
C ARG A 194 -8.05 -17.07 -5.11
N THR A 195 -6.82 -17.47 -4.78
CA THR A 195 -5.65 -16.60 -4.90
C THR A 195 -5.30 -16.54 -6.38
N ALA A 196 -5.59 -15.43 -7.05
CA ALA A 196 -5.29 -15.26 -8.46
C ALA A 196 -4.34 -14.08 -8.64
N LEU A 197 -3.18 -14.35 -9.26
CA LEU A 197 -2.36 -13.32 -9.86
C LEU A 197 -3.03 -12.92 -11.17
N ARG A 198 -3.80 -11.82 -11.16
CA ARG A 198 -4.49 -11.31 -12.35
C ARG A 198 -3.56 -10.36 -13.10
N PHE A 199 -3.21 -10.71 -14.33
CA PHE A 199 -2.60 -9.79 -15.29
C PHE A 199 -3.72 -9.27 -16.21
N GLN A 200 -4.06 -7.99 -16.11
CA GLN A 200 -5.08 -7.35 -16.95
C GLN A 200 -4.44 -6.17 -17.66
N VAL A 201 -4.42 -6.20 -19.00
CA VAL A 201 -4.03 -5.05 -19.83
C VAL A 201 -5.30 -4.28 -20.16
N LEU A 202 -5.46 -3.08 -19.60
CA LEU A 202 -6.56 -2.18 -19.89
C LEU A 202 -6.15 -1.26 -21.05
N GLY A 203 -6.50 -1.64 -22.29
CA GLY A 203 -6.31 -0.84 -23.49
C GLY A 203 -7.66 -0.50 -24.16
N PRO A 204 -7.80 0.64 -24.87
CA PRO A 204 -9.09 1.06 -25.41
C PRO A 204 -9.55 0.29 -26.64
N ASN A 205 -8.65 -0.32 -27.42
CA ASN A 205 -8.98 -1.08 -28.63
C ASN A 205 -7.90 -2.15 -28.90
N ASP A 206 -8.33 -3.29 -29.43
CA ASP A 206 -7.57 -4.43 -29.96
C ASP A 206 -7.18 -5.57 -29.00
N LEU A 207 -8.22 -6.40 -28.80
CA LEU A 207 -8.20 -7.82 -28.50
C LEU A 207 -7.57 -8.61 -29.67
N SER A 208 -6.34 -9.11 -29.53
CA SER A 208 -5.99 -10.37 -30.22
C SER A 208 -4.91 -11.19 -29.52
N ASP A 209 -3.92 -10.56 -28.88
CA ASP A 209 -2.77 -11.31 -28.35
C ASP A 209 -2.40 -10.93 -26.92
N ASN A 210 -3.28 -11.28 -25.97
CA ASN A 210 -2.94 -11.32 -24.55
C ASN A 210 -2.19 -12.63 -24.23
N ASN A 211 -1.01 -12.81 -24.84
CA ASN A 211 -0.22 -14.02 -24.65
C ASN A 211 0.64 -13.91 -23.37
N LEU A 212 0.35 -14.79 -22.40
CA LEU A 212 1.18 -14.95 -21.20
C LEU A 212 2.28 -15.97 -21.50
N TYR A 213 3.48 -15.46 -21.82
CA TYR A 213 4.64 -16.31 -22.11
C TYR A 213 5.37 -16.70 -20.82
N PHE A 214 5.34 -18.00 -20.50
CA PHE A 214 6.21 -18.58 -19.46
C PHE A 214 7.44 -19.20 -20.12
N ASN A 215 8.59 -18.53 -20.04
CA ASN A 215 9.87 -19.11 -20.45
C ASN A 215 10.49 -19.86 -19.27
N LEU A 216 9.95 -21.05 -18.99
CA LEU A 216 10.36 -21.91 -17.89
C LEU A 216 10.61 -23.32 -18.44
N ASP A 217 11.54 -24.07 -17.85
CA ASP A 217 11.81 -25.49 -18.15
C ASP A 217 10.68 -26.44 -17.67
N GLY A 218 9.46 -25.93 -17.56
CA GLY A 218 8.26 -26.60 -17.07
C GLY A 218 7.25 -25.62 -16.47
N LEU A 219 5.97 -25.79 -16.78
CA LEU A 219 4.84 -25.07 -16.21
C LEU A 219 3.93 -26.05 -15.48
N SER A 220 3.74 -25.84 -14.18
CA SER A 220 2.85 -26.68 -13.38
C SER A 220 1.61 -25.89 -12.98
N VAL A 221 0.44 -26.47 -13.19
CA VAL A 221 -0.82 -25.96 -12.67
C VAL A 221 -1.29 -26.92 -11.58
N GLY A 222 -0.80 -26.70 -10.35
CA GLY A 222 -1.05 -27.59 -9.21
C GLY A 222 0.04 -27.52 -8.15
N SER A 223 0.00 -28.42 -7.16
CA SER A 223 0.92 -28.43 -6.01
C SER A 223 2.21 -29.22 -6.25
N HIS A 224 2.68 -29.38 -7.50
CA HIS A 224 3.82 -30.21 -7.84
C HIS A 224 4.70 -29.54 -8.90
N LEU A 225 6.03 -29.64 -8.75
CA LEU A 225 7.03 -29.26 -9.76
C LEU A 225 7.41 -30.52 -10.55
N PRO A 226 7.08 -30.62 -11.85
CA PRO A 226 7.38 -31.79 -12.64
C PRO A 226 8.87 -31.85 -12.96
N ALA A 227 9.50 -32.98 -12.67
CA ALA A 227 10.90 -33.22 -12.99
C ALA A 227 11.16 -33.47 -14.50
N ALA A 228 10.10 -33.64 -15.31
CA ALA A 228 10.23 -34.05 -16.72
C ALA A 228 9.08 -33.65 -17.67
N SER A 229 8.02 -32.97 -17.20
CA SER A 229 6.91 -32.53 -18.06
C SER A 229 6.87 -31.01 -18.21
N MET A 230 6.68 -30.54 -19.45
CA MET A 230 6.58 -29.11 -19.75
C MET A 230 5.25 -28.49 -19.29
N LEU A 231 4.19 -29.30 -19.20
CA LEU A 231 2.89 -28.90 -18.66
C LEU A 231 2.30 -30.06 -17.84
N ASP A 232 2.08 -29.86 -16.54
CA ASP A 232 1.36 -30.80 -15.67
C ASP A 232 0.09 -30.12 -15.13
N VAL A 233 -1.07 -30.64 -15.54
CA VAL A 233 -2.39 -30.11 -15.17
C VAL A 233 -3.15 -31.16 -14.39
N LYS A 234 -3.40 -30.89 -13.10
CA LYS A 234 -4.27 -31.72 -12.28
C LYS A 234 -5.73 -31.29 -12.48
N GLY A 235 -6.39 -31.86 -13.48
CA GLY A 235 -7.79 -31.57 -13.82
C GLY A 235 -8.06 -31.72 -15.31
N THR A 236 -9.13 -31.08 -15.79
CA THR A 236 -9.49 -31.07 -17.21
C THR A 236 -8.80 -29.92 -17.94
N ILE A 237 -8.22 -30.21 -19.10
CA ILE A 237 -7.78 -29.18 -20.06
C ILE A 237 -8.92 -28.98 -21.07
N SER A 238 -9.39 -27.73 -21.22
CA SER A 238 -10.33 -27.34 -22.29
C SER A 238 -9.56 -26.60 -23.37
N LEU A 239 -9.76 -26.99 -24.62
CA LEU A 239 -9.08 -26.43 -25.79
C LEU A 239 -10.12 -25.89 -26.75
N THR A 240 -9.86 -24.73 -27.34
CA THR A 240 -10.66 -24.18 -28.45
C THR A 240 -10.17 -24.66 -29.82
N ASP A 241 -8.88 -25.00 -29.89
CA ASP A 241 -8.18 -25.35 -31.12
C ASP A 241 -7.44 -26.70 -30.95
N GLU A 242 -6.27 -26.87 -31.57
CA GLU A 242 -5.59 -28.15 -31.69
C GLU A 242 -4.44 -28.34 -30.69
N ILE A 243 -4.14 -29.61 -30.36
CA ILE A 243 -2.86 -30.00 -29.74
C ILE A 243 -1.92 -30.41 -30.85
N ASN A 244 -0.99 -29.53 -31.22
CA ASN A 244 -0.04 -29.78 -32.28
C ASN A 244 1.38 -29.88 -31.74
N ASN A 245 2.20 -30.77 -32.30
CA ASN A 245 3.64 -30.80 -32.08
C ASN A 245 4.36 -30.57 -33.42
N PRO A 246 4.54 -29.30 -33.83
CA PRO A 246 5.10 -28.95 -35.14
C PRO A 246 6.46 -29.60 -35.42
N SER A 247 7.26 -29.80 -34.37
CA SER A 247 8.61 -30.36 -34.48
C SER A 247 8.65 -31.88 -34.72
N LYS A 248 7.59 -32.61 -34.35
CA LYS A 248 7.56 -34.08 -34.43
C LYS A 248 6.46 -34.62 -35.35
N THR A 249 5.30 -33.97 -35.37
CA THR A 249 4.12 -34.42 -36.11
C THR A 249 3.63 -33.39 -37.13
N GLY A 250 4.36 -32.29 -37.33
CA GLY A 250 3.96 -31.22 -38.25
C GLY A 250 2.67 -30.52 -37.80
N THR A 251 1.83 -30.13 -38.76
CA THR A 251 0.54 -29.48 -38.51
C THR A 251 -0.59 -30.45 -38.18
N ALA A 252 -0.29 -31.73 -37.97
CA ALA A 252 -1.29 -32.75 -37.68
C ALA A 252 -1.85 -32.59 -36.26
N ASN A 253 -3.18 -32.64 -36.15
CA ASN A 253 -3.87 -32.63 -34.87
C ASN A 253 -3.72 -33.99 -34.18
N LEU A 254 -3.31 -33.97 -32.90
CA LEU A 254 -3.10 -35.18 -32.11
C LEU A 254 -4.39 -35.73 -31.48
N LEU A 255 -5.52 -35.03 -31.62
CA LEU A 255 -6.82 -35.46 -31.11
C LEU A 255 -7.71 -36.02 -32.24
N PRO A 256 -8.54 -37.06 -31.96
CA PRO A 256 -9.54 -37.52 -32.91
C PRO A 256 -10.58 -36.43 -33.24
N VAL A 257 -11.01 -36.40 -34.50
CA VAL A 257 -12.13 -35.56 -34.97
C VAL A 257 -13.46 -36.06 -34.40
N CYS A 258 -13.67 -37.38 -34.42
CA CYS A 258 -14.80 -38.03 -33.77
C CYS A 258 -14.46 -39.51 -33.48
N TYR A 259 -15.21 -40.12 -32.58
CA TYR A 259 -15.12 -41.54 -32.26
C TYR A 259 -16.44 -42.04 -31.72
N GLY A 260 -16.72 -43.34 -31.86
CA GLY A 260 -17.96 -43.91 -31.34
C GLY A 260 -17.96 -45.43 -31.26
N ASN A 261 -18.87 -45.93 -30.43
CA ASN A 261 -19.28 -47.33 -30.31
C ASN A 261 -20.71 -47.46 -30.85
N VAL A 262 -20.87 -48.34 -31.83
CA VAL A 262 -22.07 -48.46 -32.65
C VAL A 262 -22.57 -49.89 -32.60
N GLU A 263 -23.86 -50.05 -32.34
CA GLU A 263 -24.56 -51.33 -32.36
C GLU A 263 -24.83 -51.80 -33.80
N SER A 264 -25.05 -53.10 -33.96
CA SER A 264 -25.34 -53.71 -35.26
C SER A 264 -26.59 -53.15 -35.96
N ASP A 265 -27.51 -52.53 -35.23
CA ASP A 265 -28.69 -51.84 -35.76
C ASP A 265 -28.44 -50.38 -36.16
N GLY A 266 -27.25 -49.83 -35.88
CA GLY A 266 -26.88 -48.44 -36.15
C GLY A 266 -27.04 -47.50 -34.95
N THR A 267 -27.52 -47.99 -33.81
CA THR A 267 -27.64 -47.20 -32.58
C THR A 267 -26.26 -46.81 -32.04
N VAL A 268 -26.09 -45.56 -31.62
CA VAL A 268 -24.86 -45.07 -30.97
C VAL A 268 -24.97 -45.29 -29.46
N ASN A 269 -24.09 -46.12 -28.90
CA ASN A 269 -24.04 -46.34 -27.45
C ASN A 269 -23.27 -45.25 -26.73
N THR A 270 -22.06 -44.97 -27.20
CA THR A 270 -21.14 -43.97 -26.65
C THR A 270 -20.28 -43.38 -27.76
N GLY A 271 -19.79 -42.15 -27.59
CA GLY A 271 -18.96 -41.51 -28.60
C GLY A 271 -18.86 -40.00 -28.38
N SER A 272 -18.20 -39.32 -29.32
CA SER A 272 -18.24 -37.86 -29.41
C SER A 272 -19.61 -37.37 -29.89
N ASN A 273 -20.03 -36.19 -29.45
CA ASN A 273 -21.38 -35.67 -29.74
C ASN A 273 -21.50 -34.96 -31.10
N ASN A 274 -20.58 -35.23 -32.02
CA ASN A 274 -20.43 -34.50 -33.29
C ASN A 274 -20.53 -35.41 -34.53
N PHE A 275 -21.25 -36.52 -34.45
CA PHE A 275 -21.57 -37.35 -35.60
C PHE A 275 -22.98 -37.94 -35.49
N SER A 276 -23.50 -38.43 -36.61
CA SER A 276 -24.73 -39.22 -36.69
C SER A 276 -24.49 -40.47 -37.54
N ILE A 277 -25.33 -41.48 -37.35
CA ILE A 277 -25.23 -42.75 -38.07
C ILE A 277 -26.57 -43.08 -38.73
N ASP A 278 -26.50 -43.47 -39.99
CA ASP A 278 -27.61 -44.06 -40.72
C ASP A 278 -27.24 -45.46 -41.23
N LYS A 279 -28.05 -46.45 -40.88
CA LYS A 279 -27.89 -47.81 -41.37
C LYS A 279 -28.68 -47.99 -42.66
N THR A 280 -27.97 -47.94 -43.78
CA THR A 280 -28.58 -47.95 -45.13
C THR A 280 -28.84 -49.36 -45.68
N GLY A 281 -28.39 -50.40 -45.00
CA GLY A 281 -28.61 -51.79 -45.37
C GLY A 281 -27.83 -52.75 -44.49
N VAL A 282 -27.95 -54.06 -44.76
CA VAL A 282 -27.19 -55.09 -44.04
C VAL A 282 -25.69 -54.82 -44.18
N GLY A 283 -25.00 -54.72 -43.05
CA GLY A 283 -23.57 -54.45 -42.95
C GLY A 283 -23.13 -53.11 -43.55
N ARG A 284 -24.04 -52.13 -43.71
CA ARG A 284 -23.73 -50.80 -44.27
C ARG A 284 -24.16 -49.68 -43.33
N TYR A 285 -23.21 -48.84 -42.96
CA TYR A 285 -23.41 -47.72 -42.05
C TYR A 285 -22.80 -46.45 -42.66
N VAL A 286 -23.56 -45.36 -42.65
CA VAL A 286 -23.14 -44.04 -43.11
C VAL A 286 -22.95 -43.17 -41.87
N ILE A 287 -21.76 -42.61 -41.71
CA ILE A 287 -21.40 -41.78 -40.57
C ILE A 287 -21.16 -40.37 -41.09
N THR A 288 -22.05 -39.45 -40.71
CA THR A 288 -21.95 -38.02 -41.03
C THR A 288 -21.33 -37.28 -39.86
N ILE A 289 -20.19 -36.63 -40.09
CA ILE A 289 -19.45 -35.88 -39.05
C ILE A 289 -19.85 -34.41 -39.13
N SER A 290 -20.33 -33.84 -38.03
CA SER A 290 -20.73 -32.44 -37.97
C SER A 290 -19.55 -31.51 -38.28
N SER A 291 -19.80 -30.48 -39.10
CA SER A 291 -18.84 -29.45 -39.51
C SER A 291 -17.59 -29.96 -40.26
N HIS A 292 -17.58 -31.23 -40.70
CA HIS A 292 -16.48 -31.82 -41.46
C HIS A 292 -16.98 -32.56 -42.69
N THR A 293 -16.32 -32.35 -43.83
CA THR A 293 -16.52 -33.15 -45.04
C THR A 293 -15.48 -34.26 -45.06
N PHE A 294 -15.87 -35.48 -44.71
CA PHE A 294 -14.97 -36.63 -44.69
C PHE A 294 -14.59 -37.05 -46.11
N HIS A 295 -13.28 -37.26 -46.32
CA HIS A 295 -12.74 -37.81 -47.55
C HIS A 295 -11.60 -38.78 -47.22
N TYR A 296 -11.64 -39.98 -47.78
CA TYR A 296 -10.73 -41.09 -47.41
C TYR A 296 -9.24 -40.81 -47.67
N GLN A 297 -8.91 -39.82 -48.51
CA GLN A 297 -7.52 -39.42 -48.79
C GLN A 297 -6.96 -38.40 -47.78
N THR A 298 -7.83 -37.67 -47.07
CA THR A 298 -7.44 -36.59 -46.15
C THR A 298 -7.79 -36.89 -44.70
N TYR A 299 -8.53 -37.96 -44.45
CA TYR A 299 -8.87 -38.43 -43.12
C TYR A 299 -8.44 -39.88 -42.94
N LEU A 300 -8.03 -40.22 -41.73
CA LEU A 300 -7.78 -41.59 -41.31
C LEU A 300 -8.97 -42.08 -40.49
N ALA A 301 -9.70 -43.07 -40.99
CA ALA A 301 -10.73 -43.77 -40.24
C ALA A 301 -10.25 -45.18 -39.89
N THR A 302 -10.34 -45.54 -38.61
CA THR A 302 -10.11 -46.91 -38.15
C THR A 302 -11.42 -47.46 -37.62
N VAL A 303 -11.85 -48.61 -38.14
CA VAL A 303 -13.06 -49.31 -37.71
C VAL A 303 -12.69 -50.70 -37.22
N THR A 304 -13.19 -51.07 -36.05
CA THR A 304 -12.94 -52.37 -35.44
C THR A 304 -14.27 -53.03 -35.12
N PRO A 305 -14.67 -54.08 -35.86
CA PRO A 305 -15.80 -54.94 -35.49
C PRO A 305 -15.66 -55.42 -34.05
N SER A 306 -16.75 -55.39 -33.30
CA SER A 306 -16.80 -55.79 -31.88
C SER A 306 -17.95 -56.77 -31.64
N PHE A 307 -17.89 -57.50 -30.53
CA PHE A 307 -18.93 -58.44 -30.10
C PHE A 307 -19.30 -59.51 -31.15
N VAL A 308 -18.28 -60.10 -31.82
CA VAL A 308 -18.48 -61.15 -32.83
C VAL A 308 -17.84 -62.49 -32.45
N SER A 309 -18.54 -63.58 -32.75
CA SER A 309 -18.07 -64.96 -32.54
C SER A 309 -17.24 -65.51 -33.72
N THR A 310 -17.28 -64.84 -34.86
CA THR A 310 -16.54 -65.19 -36.08
C THR A 310 -15.86 -63.93 -36.63
N PRO A 311 -14.68 -64.04 -37.28
CA PRO A 311 -13.97 -62.87 -37.78
C PRO A 311 -14.83 -62.03 -38.73
N ARG A 312 -14.60 -60.72 -38.69
CA ARG A 312 -15.27 -59.74 -39.55
C ARG A 312 -14.23 -58.83 -40.18
N ILE A 313 -14.52 -58.39 -41.39
CA ILE A 313 -13.69 -57.44 -42.13
C ILE A 313 -14.49 -56.15 -42.26
N ALA A 314 -14.06 -55.10 -41.58
CA ALA A 314 -14.58 -53.76 -41.81
C ALA A 314 -13.75 -53.05 -42.88
N VAL A 315 -14.43 -52.39 -43.80
CA VAL A 315 -13.80 -51.50 -44.77
C VAL A 315 -14.47 -50.14 -44.74
N THR A 316 -13.66 -49.11 -44.95
CA THR A 316 -14.10 -47.72 -44.95
C THR A 316 -13.93 -47.10 -46.33
N THR A 317 -14.92 -46.37 -46.79
CA THR A 317 -14.83 -45.49 -47.97
C THR A 317 -15.46 -44.14 -47.64
N SER A 318 -15.44 -43.18 -48.57
CA SER A 318 -16.22 -41.94 -48.41
C SER A 318 -17.19 -41.75 -49.57
N PHE A 319 -18.34 -41.17 -49.28
CA PHE A 319 -19.30 -40.75 -50.29
C PHE A 319 -20.04 -39.50 -49.81
N ASN A 320 -20.15 -38.49 -50.67
CA ASN A 320 -20.85 -37.23 -50.37
C ASN A 320 -20.42 -36.53 -49.06
N GLY A 321 -19.16 -36.67 -48.65
CA GLY A 321 -18.65 -36.10 -47.40
C GLY A 321 -18.87 -36.96 -46.15
N ASP A 322 -19.47 -38.14 -46.30
CA ASP A 322 -19.70 -39.08 -45.19
C ASP A 322 -18.67 -40.21 -45.19
N LEU A 323 -18.39 -40.75 -44.00
CA LEU A 323 -17.65 -41.99 -43.82
C LEU A 323 -18.62 -43.17 -44.02
N ILE A 324 -18.30 -44.02 -44.98
CA ILE A 324 -19.06 -45.23 -45.28
C ILE A 324 -18.35 -46.42 -44.69
N VAL A 325 -19.00 -47.10 -43.75
CA VAL A 325 -18.52 -48.35 -43.15
C VAL A 325 -19.28 -49.51 -43.75
N ARG A 326 -18.53 -50.51 -44.22
CA ARG A 326 -19.08 -51.79 -44.67
C ARG A 326 -18.43 -52.93 -43.91
N VAL A 327 -19.24 -53.85 -43.40
CA VAL A 327 -18.75 -55.01 -42.65
C VAL A 327 -19.11 -56.29 -43.41
N PHE A 328 -18.10 -57.12 -43.60
CA PHE A 328 -18.19 -58.39 -44.31
C PHE A 328 -17.87 -59.56 -43.37
N ASP A 329 -18.50 -60.70 -43.62
CA ASP A 329 -18.04 -61.98 -43.09
C ASP A 329 -16.79 -62.48 -43.84
N ILE A 330 -16.25 -63.61 -43.39
CA ILE A 330 -15.06 -64.23 -44.01
C ILE A 330 -15.30 -64.78 -45.42
N THR A 331 -16.56 -64.86 -45.86
CA THR A 331 -16.95 -65.31 -47.19
C THR A 331 -17.21 -64.14 -48.15
N GLY A 332 -17.11 -62.90 -47.68
CA GLY A 332 -17.32 -61.69 -48.46
C GLY A 332 -18.77 -61.22 -48.55
N ASN A 333 -19.68 -61.78 -47.75
CA ASN A 333 -21.06 -61.30 -47.67
C ASN A 333 -21.17 -60.17 -46.64
N LEU A 334 -22.01 -59.16 -46.94
CA LEU A 334 -22.31 -58.09 -46.00
C LEU A 334 -23.08 -58.64 -44.79
N ILE A 335 -22.70 -58.18 -43.60
CA ILE A 335 -23.30 -58.63 -42.35
C ILE A 335 -23.34 -57.50 -41.33
N ASP A 336 -24.45 -57.42 -40.60
CA ASP A 336 -24.59 -56.49 -39.48
C ASP A 336 -23.62 -56.85 -38.36
N CYS A 337 -23.04 -55.83 -37.73
CA CYS A 337 -22.02 -56.03 -36.73
C CYS A 337 -21.90 -54.79 -35.85
N ASN A 338 -21.67 -54.99 -34.54
CA ASN A 338 -21.26 -53.90 -33.67
C ASN A 338 -19.84 -53.48 -34.05
N PHE A 339 -19.50 -52.21 -33.90
CA PHE A 339 -18.12 -51.76 -34.14
C PHE A 339 -17.76 -50.53 -33.33
N ASN A 340 -16.47 -50.36 -33.11
CA ASN A 340 -15.88 -49.10 -32.67
C ASN A 340 -15.26 -48.40 -33.86
N PHE A 341 -15.27 -47.07 -33.86
CA PHE A 341 -14.53 -46.30 -34.85
C PHE A 341 -13.87 -45.07 -34.24
N VAL A 342 -12.79 -44.63 -34.87
CA VAL A 342 -12.11 -43.36 -34.59
C VAL A 342 -11.67 -42.72 -35.90
N VAL A 343 -11.86 -41.40 -36.01
CA VAL A 343 -11.48 -40.62 -37.18
C VAL A 343 -10.48 -39.55 -36.78
N HIS A 344 -9.36 -39.46 -37.50
CA HIS A 344 -8.36 -38.40 -37.36
C HIS A 344 -8.26 -37.60 -38.66
N ARG A 345 -7.87 -36.33 -38.53
CA ARG A 345 -7.49 -35.45 -39.64
C ARG A 345 -6.00 -35.13 -39.50
N PRO A 346 -5.12 -35.93 -40.13
CA PRO A 346 -3.69 -35.68 -40.10
C PRO A 346 -3.29 -34.40 -40.84
#